data_AF-A0A1B8C8P1-F1
#
_entry.id   AF-A0A1B8C8P1-F1
#
_cell.length_a   1.000
_cell.length_b   1.000
_cell.length_c   1.000
_cell.angle_alpha   90.00
_cell.angle_beta   90.00
_cell.angle_gamma   90.00
#
_symmetry.space_group_name_H-M   'P 1'
#
loop_
_entity.id
_entity.type
_entity.pdbx_description
1 polymer ?
#
loop_
_entity_poly.entity_id
_entity_poly.type
_entity_poly.pdbx_seq_one_letter_code
_entity_poly.pdbx_strand_id
1 'polypeptide(L)'
;MSSRTLSSTLRSRASIFNPRQSQPLQQRISCPSPGQTRSYAPNHSFSSSSSPSPSPTDLRNTKLRTLLNTIPPSQKIRYIPSPPPPPTLPPPPPSLLTALLHPSPPPYTIGTDICHIPRILLLLRRQLAEQGYVPPSMPRFWTRVLTPLEARYSGWKSGGGVEGSARFLAGRWAAKEAVIKAFSAAYPGGGREVFMHDIVILNAKVQSALLEARKAAVRIDARERGAQQEEMQGGEGEGEVKGGAPRAFVKVPGGEGWVEVSVSISHDGEYATATALVVVDPEIGGRGRGW
;
A
#
# COMPACT_ATOMS: atom_id res chain seq x y z
N MET A 1 -25.01 44.04 -34.39
CA MET A 1 -23.57 44.24 -34.64
C MET A 1 -22.88 44.49 -33.31
N SER A 2 -21.66 43.95 -33.14
CA SER A 2 -20.73 44.08 -31.99
C SER A 2 -21.09 43.25 -30.75
N SER A 3 -20.70 41.98 -30.65
CA SER A 3 -19.35 41.44 -30.37
C SER A 3 -18.74 41.95 -29.05
N ARG A 4 -18.91 41.18 -27.96
CA ARG A 4 -18.04 41.24 -26.79
C ARG A 4 -17.41 39.87 -26.54
N THR A 5 -16.17 39.78 -26.98
CA THR A 5 -15.21 38.69 -26.77
C THR A 5 -14.83 38.61 -25.29
N LEU A 6 -15.05 37.45 -24.65
CA LEU A 6 -14.46 37.12 -23.35
C LEU A 6 -13.22 36.26 -23.59
N SER A 7 -12.07 36.93 -23.57
CA SER A 7 -10.74 36.35 -23.70
C SER A 7 -10.29 35.68 -22.40
N SER A 8 -9.87 34.42 -22.56
CA SER A 8 -8.85 33.67 -21.81
C SER A 8 -8.16 34.34 -20.61
N THR A 9 -8.17 33.68 -19.46
CA THR A 9 -7.09 33.81 -18.48
C THR A 9 -6.85 32.47 -17.74
N LEU A 10 -6.27 31.51 -18.45
CA LEU A 10 -5.64 30.34 -17.83
C LEU A 10 -4.31 30.79 -17.19
N ARG A 11 -4.33 31.10 -15.89
CA ARG A 11 -3.09 31.22 -15.12
C ARG A 11 -2.68 29.83 -14.62
N SER A 12 -1.83 29.19 -15.41
CA SER A 12 -0.94 28.12 -14.97
C SER A 12 -0.05 28.64 -13.84
N ARG A 13 -0.20 28.10 -12.63
CA ARG A 13 0.80 28.23 -11.57
C ARG A 13 1.72 27.02 -11.64
N ALA A 14 2.91 27.24 -12.17
CA ALA A 14 4.03 26.32 -12.10
C ALA A 14 4.32 25.98 -10.63
N SER A 15 4.18 24.71 -10.29
CA SER A 15 4.63 24.15 -9.03
C SER A 15 6.13 23.86 -9.15
N ILE A 16 6.94 24.71 -8.51
CA ILE A 16 8.38 24.51 -8.36
C ILE A 16 8.57 23.42 -7.30
N PHE A 17 8.61 22.16 -7.73
CA PHE A 17 9.19 21.07 -6.94
C PHE A 17 10.65 20.93 -7.34
N ASN A 18 11.56 21.33 -6.46
CA ASN A 18 12.98 21.07 -6.61
C ASN A 18 13.22 19.55 -6.61
N PRO A 19 13.91 18.98 -7.61
CA PRO A 19 14.34 17.59 -7.57
C PRO A 19 15.42 17.43 -6.49
N ARG A 20 15.26 16.43 -5.61
CA ARG A 20 16.34 15.99 -4.72
C ARG A 20 17.48 15.43 -5.57
N GLN A 21 18.65 16.04 -5.45
CA GLN A 21 19.92 15.48 -5.92
C GLN A 21 20.11 14.07 -5.34
N SER A 22 20.33 13.11 -6.22
CA SER A 22 20.83 11.78 -5.88
C SER A 22 22.34 11.86 -5.62
N GLN A 23 22.78 11.45 -4.43
CA GLN A 23 24.19 11.15 -4.19
C GLN A 23 24.49 9.69 -4.57
N PRO A 24 25.66 9.40 -5.16
CA PRO A 24 26.05 8.04 -5.50
C PRO A 24 26.68 7.36 -4.28
N LEU A 25 26.07 6.28 -3.79
CA LEU A 25 26.72 5.34 -2.89
C LEU A 25 27.06 4.07 -3.68
N GLN A 26 28.29 4.03 -4.18
CA GLN A 26 28.97 2.78 -4.48
C GLN A 26 29.23 2.06 -3.15
N GLN A 27 28.56 0.94 -2.92
CA GLN A 27 29.02 -0.08 -1.97
C GLN A 27 28.51 -1.44 -2.45
N ARG A 28 29.45 -2.22 -3.03
CA ARG A 28 29.29 -3.66 -3.25
C ARG A 28 29.00 -4.33 -1.90
N ILE A 29 27.90 -5.08 -1.81
CA ILE A 29 27.64 -5.95 -0.66
C ILE A 29 27.76 -7.40 -1.16
N SER A 30 28.82 -8.07 -0.70
CA SER A 30 28.98 -9.51 -0.78
C SER A 30 28.07 -10.20 0.23
N CYS A 31 27.36 -11.24 -0.19
CA CYS A 31 26.53 -12.08 0.69
C CYS A 31 27.40 -12.81 1.74
N PRO A 32 27.01 -12.86 3.03
CA PRO A 32 27.67 -13.71 4.01
C PRO A 32 27.10 -15.14 3.99
N SER A 33 27.97 -16.13 4.14
CA SER A 33 27.66 -17.55 4.33
C SER A 33 26.87 -17.82 5.63
N PRO A 34 26.10 -18.92 5.71
CA PRO A 34 25.25 -19.22 6.86
C PRO A 34 26.10 -19.67 8.04
N GLY A 35 26.35 -18.78 9.00
CA GLY A 35 27.10 -19.12 10.21
C GLY A 35 27.49 -17.98 11.14
N GLN A 36 27.20 -16.71 10.83
CA GLN A 36 27.57 -15.59 11.70
C GLN A 36 26.35 -14.96 12.38
N THR A 37 26.23 -15.21 13.68
CA THR A 37 25.32 -14.50 14.57
C THR A 37 25.81 -13.05 14.72
N ARG A 38 24.99 -12.07 14.30
CA ARG A 38 25.26 -10.64 14.47
C ARG A 38 25.29 -10.27 15.96
N SER A 39 26.46 -9.94 16.48
CA SER A 39 26.59 -9.12 17.69
C SER A 39 26.37 -7.65 17.32
N TYR A 40 25.31 -7.03 17.85
CA TYR A 40 25.14 -5.57 17.79
C TYR A 40 26.14 -4.92 18.76
N ALA A 41 27.13 -4.20 18.23
CA ALA A 41 27.91 -3.24 18.99
C ALA A 41 27.27 -1.84 18.82
N PRO A 42 26.96 -1.12 19.90
CA PRO A 42 26.60 0.29 19.81
C PRO A 42 27.88 1.13 19.78
N ASN A 43 28.16 1.75 18.63
CA ASN A 43 29.12 2.84 18.54
C ASN A 43 28.46 4.13 19.01
N HIS A 44 28.72 4.56 20.25
CA HIS A 44 28.69 5.99 20.61
C HIS A 44 29.77 6.27 21.65
N SER A 45 30.78 7.00 21.22
CA SER A 45 31.81 7.62 22.03
C SER A 45 31.25 8.83 22.77
N PHE A 46 31.01 8.70 24.08
CA PHE A 46 31.10 9.80 25.04
C PHE A 46 31.59 9.25 26.39
N SER A 47 32.58 9.92 26.94
CA SER A 47 33.20 9.66 28.23
C SER A 47 32.21 9.90 29.38
N SER A 48 31.86 8.85 30.12
CA SER A 48 31.59 8.96 31.56
C SER A 48 31.68 7.58 32.21
N SER A 49 32.50 7.52 33.25
CA SER A 49 32.75 6.36 34.08
C SER A 49 31.54 6.11 34.99
N SER A 50 30.67 5.20 34.59
CA SER A 50 29.87 4.38 35.52
C SER A 50 29.28 3.20 34.76
N SER A 51 29.85 2.01 34.96
CA SER A 51 29.26 0.77 34.47
C SER A 51 27.91 0.58 35.18
N PRO A 52 26.77 0.59 34.49
CA PRO A 52 25.50 0.29 35.14
C PRO A 52 25.53 -1.17 35.61
N SER A 53 25.14 -1.40 36.86
CA SER A 53 24.97 -2.75 37.39
C SER A 53 24.05 -3.55 36.46
N PRO A 54 24.43 -4.78 36.08
CA PRO A 54 23.66 -5.56 35.11
C PRO A 54 22.24 -5.73 35.59
N SER A 55 21.28 -5.58 34.68
CA SER A 55 19.87 -5.73 35.02
C SER A 55 19.61 -7.15 35.55
N PRO A 56 18.56 -7.36 36.37
CA PRO A 56 18.18 -8.70 36.84
C PRO A 56 17.99 -9.70 35.70
N THR A 57 17.57 -9.21 34.53
CA THR A 57 17.40 -9.99 33.30
C THR A 57 18.75 -10.39 32.69
N ASP A 58 19.74 -9.49 32.71
CA ASP A 58 21.10 -9.77 32.23
C ASP A 58 21.81 -10.79 33.13
N LEU A 59 21.61 -10.69 34.46
CA LEU A 59 22.13 -11.66 35.42
C LEU A 59 21.52 -13.05 35.22
N ARG A 60 20.22 -13.14 34.92
CA ARG A 60 19.54 -14.42 34.58
C ARG A 60 20.06 -15.02 33.28
N ASN A 61 20.21 -14.20 32.24
CA ASN A 61 20.73 -14.65 30.94
C ASN A 61 22.19 -15.13 31.05
N THR A 62 23.00 -14.46 31.88
CA THR A 62 24.38 -14.86 32.14
C THR A 62 24.42 -16.20 32.89
N LYS A 63 23.60 -16.38 33.93
CA LYS A 63 23.49 -17.67 34.65
C LYS A 63 23.02 -18.82 33.74
N LEU A 64 22.04 -18.59 32.88
CA LEU A 64 21.57 -19.59 31.91
C LEU A 64 22.66 -19.97 30.90
N ARG A 65 23.41 -19.00 30.40
CA ARG A 65 24.54 -19.27 29.50
C ARG A 65 25.65 -20.05 30.19
N THR A 66 25.98 -19.70 31.44
CA THR A 66 26.98 -20.45 32.21
C THR A 66 26.51 -21.88 32.47
N LEU A 67 25.25 -22.09 32.86
CA LEU A 67 24.67 -23.43 33.07
C LEU A 67 24.67 -24.26 31.78
N LEU A 68 24.26 -23.67 30.67
CA LEU A 68 24.32 -24.35 29.37
C LEU A 68 25.76 -24.67 29.00
N ASN A 69 26.71 -23.77 29.24
CA ASN A 69 28.10 -23.99 28.91
C ASN A 69 28.81 -25.02 29.79
N THR A 70 28.38 -25.19 31.05
CA THR A 70 28.91 -26.22 31.97
C THR A 70 28.48 -27.64 31.63
N ILE A 71 27.48 -27.84 30.77
CA ILE A 71 27.10 -29.17 30.28
C ILE A 71 28.16 -29.63 29.25
N PRO A 72 28.84 -30.77 29.45
CA PRO A 72 29.77 -31.32 28.48
C PRO A 72 29.09 -31.50 27.11
N PRO A 73 29.79 -31.32 25.98
CA PRO A 73 29.21 -31.50 24.64
C PRO A 73 28.52 -32.87 24.45
N SER A 74 29.06 -33.91 25.10
CA SER A 74 28.51 -35.28 25.11
C SER A 74 27.15 -35.40 25.82
N GLN A 75 26.76 -34.40 26.62
CA GLN A 75 25.47 -34.33 27.31
C GLN A 75 24.52 -33.26 26.74
N LYS A 76 25.04 -32.30 25.96
CA LYS A 76 24.25 -31.22 25.34
C LYS A 76 23.30 -31.72 24.24
N ILE A 77 23.62 -32.87 23.64
CA ILE A 77 22.77 -33.56 22.68
C ILE A 77 22.85 -35.04 23.05
N ARG A 78 21.96 -35.50 23.93
CA ARG A 78 21.66 -36.93 23.93
C ARG A 78 20.92 -37.20 22.63
N TYR A 79 21.63 -37.77 21.66
CA TYR A 79 20.97 -38.59 20.66
C TYR A 79 20.33 -39.72 21.44
N ILE A 80 19.04 -39.59 21.78
CA ILE A 80 18.26 -40.72 22.25
C ILE A 80 18.22 -41.64 21.03
N PRO A 81 18.82 -42.84 21.07
CA PRO A 81 18.57 -43.82 20.03
C PRO A 81 17.07 -44.04 20.03
N SER A 82 16.41 -43.56 18.97
CA SER A 82 14.98 -43.78 18.81
C SER A 82 14.73 -45.29 18.95
N PRO A 83 13.65 -45.73 19.62
CA PRO A 83 13.15 -47.08 19.40
C PRO A 83 13.00 -47.29 17.88
N PRO A 84 13.09 -48.55 17.39
CA PRO A 84 12.98 -48.84 15.96
C PRO A 84 11.80 -48.06 15.38
N PRO A 85 11.99 -47.34 14.25
CA PRO A 85 10.98 -46.44 13.75
C PRO A 85 9.67 -47.22 13.61
N PRO A 86 8.52 -46.67 14.08
CA PRO A 86 7.23 -47.23 13.73
C PRO A 86 7.17 -47.39 12.20
N PRO A 87 6.39 -48.36 11.67
CA PRO A 87 6.38 -48.70 10.25
C PRO A 87 6.46 -47.43 9.42
N THR A 88 7.57 -47.31 8.70
CA THR A 88 8.03 -46.11 8.02
C THR A 88 6.84 -45.38 7.42
N LEU A 89 6.59 -44.14 7.87
CA LEU A 89 5.58 -43.30 7.24
C LEU A 89 5.83 -43.36 5.72
N PRO A 90 4.81 -43.70 4.92
CA PRO A 90 5.00 -43.81 3.49
C PRO A 90 5.56 -42.49 2.97
N PRO A 91 6.53 -42.53 2.02
CA PRO A 91 7.08 -41.32 1.46
C PRO A 91 5.94 -40.46 0.89
N PRO A 92 6.04 -39.12 0.99
CA PRO A 92 5.03 -38.24 0.43
C PRO A 92 4.86 -38.56 -1.07
N PRO A 93 3.63 -38.52 -1.59
CA PRO A 93 3.39 -38.85 -2.99
C PRO A 93 4.23 -37.94 -3.89
N PRO A 94 4.86 -38.46 -4.96
CA PRO A 94 5.72 -37.66 -5.83
C PRO A 94 5.03 -36.41 -6.39
N SER A 95 3.71 -36.45 -6.61
CA SER A 95 2.92 -35.29 -7.03
C SER A 95 2.91 -34.15 -6.01
N LEU A 96 2.88 -34.45 -4.71
CA LEU A 96 2.96 -33.45 -3.64
C LEU A 96 4.36 -32.85 -3.57
N LEU A 97 5.41 -33.66 -3.69
CA LEU A 97 6.78 -33.16 -3.77
C LEU A 97 6.98 -32.23 -4.96
N THR A 98 6.48 -32.61 -6.13
CA THR A 98 6.51 -31.76 -7.34
C THR A 98 5.77 -30.45 -7.11
N ALA A 99 4.57 -30.47 -6.50
CA ALA A 99 3.79 -29.27 -6.21
C ALA A 99 4.49 -28.35 -5.18
N LEU A 100 5.17 -28.92 -4.19
CA LEU A 100 5.92 -28.17 -3.18
C LEU A 100 7.19 -27.53 -3.75
N LEU A 101 7.88 -28.23 -4.65
CA LEU A 101 9.13 -27.76 -5.26
C LEU A 101 8.90 -26.83 -6.45
N HIS A 102 7.78 -26.99 -7.17
CA HIS A 102 7.41 -26.21 -8.34
C HIS A 102 5.96 -25.72 -8.23
N PRO A 103 5.65 -24.84 -7.25
CA PRO A 103 4.31 -24.31 -7.12
C PRO A 103 3.95 -23.53 -8.38
N SER A 104 2.84 -23.90 -9.03
CA SER A 104 2.27 -23.08 -10.09
C SER A 104 1.75 -21.78 -9.48
N PRO A 105 2.12 -20.59 -9.99
CA PRO A 105 1.58 -19.34 -9.49
C PRO A 105 0.04 -19.36 -9.67
N PRO A 106 -0.73 -19.00 -8.64
CA PRO A 106 -2.18 -18.95 -8.78
C PRO A 106 -2.56 -17.87 -9.82
N PRO A 107 -3.71 -18.02 -10.51
CA PRO A 107 -4.17 -17.02 -11.49
C PRO A 107 -4.53 -15.67 -10.85
N TYR A 108 -4.73 -15.66 -9.52
CA TYR A 108 -5.05 -14.47 -8.76
C TYR A 108 -4.31 -14.49 -7.42
N THR A 109 -4.02 -13.31 -6.91
CA THR A 109 -3.57 -13.12 -5.52
C THR A 109 -4.57 -12.30 -4.74
N ILE A 110 -4.58 -12.54 -3.43
CA ILE A 110 -5.51 -11.90 -2.50
C ILE A 110 -4.70 -11.15 -1.46
N GLY A 111 -5.20 -9.98 -1.08
CA GLY A 111 -4.72 -9.23 0.06
C GLY A 111 -5.90 -8.81 0.92
N THR A 112 -5.71 -8.86 2.23
CA THR A 112 -6.71 -8.44 3.21
C THR A 112 -6.09 -7.48 4.21
N ASP A 113 -6.90 -6.57 4.73
CA ASP A 113 -6.48 -5.68 5.81
C ASP A 113 -7.65 -5.26 6.71
N ILE A 114 -7.31 -4.90 7.95
CA ILE A 114 -8.24 -4.37 8.94
C ILE A 114 -7.62 -3.13 9.61
N CYS A 115 -8.39 -2.06 9.73
CA CYS A 115 -7.96 -0.78 10.26
C CYS A 115 -8.90 -0.34 11.39
N HIS A 116 -8.32 0.00 12.55
CA HIS A 116 -9.08 0.49 13.71
C HIS A 116 -9.44 1.98 13.55
N ILE A 117 -10.72 2.28 13.36
CA ILE A 117 -11.25 3.63 13.08
C ILE A 117 -10.96 4.61 14.23
N PRO A 118 -11.18 4.28 15.52
CA PRO A 118 -10.84 5.17 16.63
C PRO A 118 -9.37 5.60 16.65
N ARG A 119 -8.44 4.75 16.20
CA ARG A 119 -7.02 5.14 16.09
C ARG A 119 -6.81 6.23 15.05
N ILE A 120 -7.49 6.14 13.90
CA ILE A 120 -7.44 7.17 12.87
C ILE A 120 -8.05 8.48 13.37
N LEU A 121 -9.19 8.39 14.07
CA LEU A 121 -9.85 9.55 14.67
C LEU A 121 -8.93 10.28 15.66
N LEU A 122 -8.25 9.55 16.54
CA LEU A 122 -7.28 10.14 17.48
C LEU A 122 -6.12 10.82 16.76
N LEU A 123 -5.59 10.21 15.70
CA LEU A 123 -4.52 10.81 14.89
C LEU A 123 -4.98 12.11 14.22
N LEU A 124 -6.19 12.13 13.65
CA LEU A 124 -6.75 13.32 13.02
C LEU A 124 -6.99 14.42 14.06
N ARG A 125 -7.64 14.11 15.19
CA ARG A 125 -7.89 15.09 16.25
C ARG A 125 -6.59 15.70 16.77
N ARG A 126 -5.55 14.88 16.97
CA ARG A 126 -4.22 15.36 17.37
C ARG A 126 -3.66 16.33 16.33
N GLN A 127 -3.66 15.97 15.04
CA GLN A 127 -3.12 16.83 13.97
C GLN A 127 -3.89 18.14 13.80
N LEU A 128 -5.21 18.11 13.97
CA LEU A 128 -6.04 19.31 13.91
C LEU A 128 -5.80 20.26 15.10
N ALA A 129 -5.34 19.71 16.24
CA ALA A 129 -5.01 20.49 17.45
C ALA A 129 -3.54 20.95 17.50
N GLU A 130 -2.71 20.61 16.51
CA GLU A 130 -1.30 21.04 16.49
C GLU A 130 -1.17 22.56 16.33
N GLN A 131 -0.30 23.17 17.14
CA GLN A 131 0.04 24.59 17.01
C GLN A 131 0.69 24.83 15.63
N GLY A 132 0.03 25.62 14.79
CA GLY A 132 0.45 25.87 13.40
C GLY A 132 -0.39 25.14 12.34
N TYR A 133 -1.36 24.31 12.73
CA TYR A 133 -2.39 23.87 11.79
C TYR A 133 -3.23 25.07 11.34
N VAL A 134 -3.34 25.25 10.02
CA VAL A 134 -4.12 26.32 9.41
C VAL A 134 -5.37 25.71 8.77
N PRO A 135 -6.57 25.85 9.38
CA PRO A 135 -7.81 25.54 8.68
C PRO A 135 -7.90 26.39 7.39
N PRO A 136 -8.28 25.83 6.22
CA PRO A 136 -8.86 24.51 5.97
C PRO A 136 -7.88 23.50 5.35
N SER A 137 -6.58 23.59 5.66
CA SER A 137 -5.56 22.69 5.09
C SER A 137 -5.84 21.22 5.43
N MET A 138 -5.44 20.31 4.54
CA MET A 138 -5.60 18.87 4.80
C MET A 138 -4.56 18.39 5.82
N PRO A 139 -4.94 17.60 6.84
CA PRO A 139 -3.99 17.03 7.80
C PRO A 139 -2.91 16.19 7.12
N ARG A 140 -1.71 16.11 7.71
CA ARG A 140 -0.57 15.36 7.14
C ARG A 140 -0.92 13.89 6.89
N PHE A 141 -1.63 13.25 7.82
CA PHE A 141 -2.04 11.85 7.67
C PHE A 141 -2.90 11.66 6.41
N TRP A 142 -3.79 12.61 6.13
CA TRP A 142 -4.63 12.61 4.93
C TRP A 142 -3.80 12.53 3.65
N THR A 143 -2.86 13.47 3.52
CA THR A 143 -1.98 13.60 2.34
C THR A 143 -1.05 12.42 2.17
N ARG A 144 -0.88 11.57 3.19
CA ARG A 144 -0.11 10.33 3.09
C ARG A 144 -0.94 9.17 2.52
N VAL A 145 -2.24 9.17 2.76
CA VAL A 145 -3.13 8.06 2.38
C VAL A 145 -3.81 8.33 1.04
N LEU A 146 -4.32 9.55 0.84
CA LEU A 146 -5.10 9.86 -0.35
C LEU A 146 -4.26 10.50 -1.43
N THR A 147 -4.50 10.06 -2.66
CA THR A 147 -4.05 10.78 -3.84
C THR A 147 -4.79 12.12 -3.97
N PRO A 148 -4.25 13.10 -4.72
CA PRO A 148 -4.94 14.37 -4.96
C PRO A 148 -6.34 14.19 -5.55
N LEU A 149 -6.54 13.15 -6.37
CA LEU A 149 -7.84 12.84 -6.95
C LEU A 149 -8.83 12.36 -5.88
N GLU A 150 -8.45 11.40 -5.05
CA GLU A 150 -9.30 10.91 -3.95
C GLU A 150 -9.60 12.02 -2.94
N ALA A 151 -8.62 12.86 -2.65
CA ALA A 151 -8.77 13.99 -1.74
C ALA A 151 -9.83 15.00 -2.22
N ARG A 152 -9.86 15.33 -3.52
CA ARG A 152 -10.87 16.22 -4.11
C ARG A 152 -12.31 15.72 -3.93
N TYR A 153 -12.52 14.41 -4.01
CA TYR A 153 -13.85 13.79 -3.99
C TYR A 153 -14.17 13.03 -2.70
N SER A 154 -13.33 13.17 -1.69
CA SER A 154 -13.49 12.56 -0.37
C SER A 154 -14.69 13.07 0.42
N GLY A 155 -15.23 14.24 0.06
CA GLY A 155 -16.31 14.86 0.82
C GLY A 155 -15.89 15.37 2.21
N TRP A 156 -14.60 15.61 2.47
CA TRP A 156 -14.12 16.22 3.74
C TRP A 156 -14.89 17.48 4.13
N LYS A 157 -15.33 18.27 3.13
CA LYS A 157 -16.09 19.50 3.32
C LYS A 157 -17.60 19.27 3.49
N SER A 158 -18.07 18.03 3.34
CA SER A 158 -19.48 17.66 3.27
C SER A 158 -19.90 16.93 4.55
N GLY A 159 -20.30 17.70 5.57
CA GLY A 159 -21.25 17.28 6.63
C GLY A 159 -20.89 16.16 7.62
N GLY A 160 -19.80 15.41 7.43
CA GLY A 160 -19.47 14.22 8.26
C GLY A 160 -18.55 14.47 9.45
N GLY A 161 -18.05 15.69 9.63
CA GLY A 161 -17.09 16.02 10.69
C GLY A 161 -15.78 15.23 10.61
N VAL A 162 -15.02 15.22 11.71
CA VAL A 162 -13.74 14.49 11.80
C VAL A 162 -13.98 12.98 11.84
N GLU A 163 -15.12 12.55 12.38
CA GLU A 163 -15.53 11.16 12.57
C GLU A 163 -15.85 10.46 11.25
N GLY A 164 -16.69 11.07 10.42
CA GLY A 164 -17.00 10.53 9.08
C GLY A 164 -15.75 10.45 8.21
N SER A 165 -14.85 11.41 8.40
CA SER A 165 -13.57 11.47 7.71
C SER A 165 -12.57 10.43 8.20
N ALA A 166 -12.54 10.15 9.50
CA ALA A 166 -11.76 9.06 10.07
C ALA A 166 -12.22 7.72 9.52
N ARG A 167 -13.54 7.49 9.46
CA ARG A 167 -14.13 6.29 8.86
C ARG A 167 -13.74 6.14 7.39
N PHE A 168 -13.87 7.21 6.61
CA PHE A 168 -13.47 7.22 5.20
C PHE A 168 -11.98 6.91 5.02
N LEU A 169 -11.10 7.57 5.79
CA LEU A 169 -9.66 7.35 5.75
C LEU A 169 -9.27 5.95 6.19
N ALA A 170 -9.90 5.39 7.22
CA ALA A 170 -9.66 4.02 7.66
C ALA A 170 -10.02 3.02 6.57
N GLY A 171 -11.16 3.20 5.89
CA GLY A 171 -11.54 2.37 4.74
C GLY A 171 -10.54 2.48 3.58
N ARG A 172 -10.05 3.70 3.28
CA ARG A 172 -9.02 3.90 2.24
C ARG A 172 -7.67 3.32 2.62
N TRP A 173 -7.28 3.42 3.89
CA TRP A 173 -6.07 2.80 4.43
C TRP A 173 -6.13 1.28 4.26
N ALA A 174 -7.17 0.65 4.81
CA ALA A 174 -7.35 -0.80 4.74
C ALA A 174 -7.35 -1.30 3.29
N ALA A 175 -8.08 -0.61 2.42
CA ALA A 175 -8.15 -0.97 1.00
C ALA A 175 -6.79 -0.90 0.30
N LYS A 176 -6.01 0.17 0.54
CA LYS A 176 -4.70 0.31 -0.09
C LYS A 176 -3.68 -0.69 0.46
N GLU A 177 -3.69 -0.97 1.77
CA GLU A 177 -2.86 -2.04 2.35
C GLU A 177 -3.23 -3.41 1.76
N ALA A 178 -4.52 -3.72 1.63
CA ALA A 178 -4.99 -4.96 1.00
C ALA A 178 -4.50 -5.05 -0.46
N VAL A 179 -4.59 -3.96 -1.22
CA VAL A 179 -4.09 -3.89 -2.60
C VAL A 179 -2.58 -4.08 -2.66
N ILE A 180 -1.80 -3.42 -1.80
CA ILE A 180 -0.32 -3.58 -1.74
C ILE A 180 0.04 -5.04 -1.49
N LYS A 181 -0.62 -5.71 -0.54
CA LYS A 181 -0.37 -7.12 -0.23
C LYS A 181 -0.69 -8.04 -1.42
N ALA A 182 -1.86 -7.85 -2.04
CA ALA A 182 -2.26 -8.63 -3.21
C ALA A 182 -1.28 -8.43 -4.37
N PHE A 183 -0.97 -7.17 -4.69
CA PHE A 183 -0.13 -6.81 -5.83
C PHE A 183 1.32 -7.26 -5.65
N SER A 184 1.88 -7.11 -4.45
CA SER A 184 3.25 -7.57 -4.14
C SER A 184 3.38 -9.09 -4.25
N ALA A 185 2.33 -9.83 -3.89
CA ALA A 185 2.28 -11.27 -4.07
C ALA A 185 2.14 -11.69 -5.54
N ALA A 186 1.43 -10.89 -6.36
CA ALA A 186 1.25 -11.18 -7.79
C ALA A 186 2.54 -10.97 -8.59
N TYR A 187 3.37 -9.99 -8.20
CA TYR A 187 4.55 -9.57 -8.94
C TYR A 187 5.81 -9.57 -8.06
N PRO A 188 6.23 -10.74 -7.53
CA PRO A 188 7.42 -10.83 -6.69
C PRO A 188 8.67 -10.52 -7.52
N GLY A 189 9.43 -9.51 -7.11
CA GLY A 189 10.67 -9.10 -7.77
C GLY A 189 10.55 -7.95 -8.77
N GLY A 190 9.37 -7.32 -8.90
CA GLY A 190 9.28 -6.01 -9.56
C GLY A 190 10.10 -5.00 -8.75
N GLY A 191 11.20 -4.48 -9.32
CA GLY A 191 12.26 -3.74 -8.60
C GLY A 191 11.85 -2.43 -7.89
N ARG A 192 10.55 -2.12 -7.81
CA ARG A 192 10.02 -0.99 -7.05
C ARG A 192 8.72 -1.41 -6.34
N GLU A 193 8.66 -1.15 -5.04
CA GLU A 193 7.47 -1.35 -4.21
C GLU A 193 6.33 -0.41 -4.62
N VAL A 194 5.09 -0.90 -4.53
CA VAL A 194 3.88 -0.09 -4.70
C VAL A 194 3.59 0.64 -3.40
N PHE A 195 3.38 1.96 -3.47
CA PHE A 195 3.00 2.77 -2.32
C PHE A 195 1.55 3.25 -2.42
N MET A 196 1.03 3.79 -1.31
CA MET A 196 -0.31 4.37 -1.20
C MET A 196 -0.68 5.34 -2.34
N HIS A 197 0.30 6.10 -2.84
CA HIS A 197 0.09 7.10 -3.90
C HIS A 197 0.12 6.53 -5.31
N ASP A 198 0.60 5.30 -5.46
CA ASP A 198 0.53 4.56 -6.72
C ASP A 198 -0.85 3.89 -6.87
N ILE A 199 -1.73 4.01 -5.87
CA ILE A 199 -3.05 3.41 -5.82
C ILE A 199 -4.12 4.49 -5.76
N VAL A 200 -5.12 4.39 -6.63
CA VAL A 200 -6.28 5.28 -6.68
C VAL A 200 -7.56 4.46 -6.53
N ILE A 201 -8.42 4.81 -5.56
CA ILE A 201 -9.70 4.15 -5.35
C ILE A 201 -10.86 5.11 -5.66
N LEU A 202 -11.58 4.84 -6.74
CA LEU A 202 -12.67 5.66 -7.23
C LEU A 202 -14.00 5.19 -6.66
N ASN A 203 -14.74 6.10 -6.01
CA ASN A 203 -16.13 5.83 -5.61
C ASN A 203 -17.06 5.98 -6.82
N ALA A 204 -18.30 5.49 -6.70
CA ALA A 204 -19.29 5.55 -7.78
C ALA A 204 -19.49 6.96 -8.36
N LYS A 205 -19.56 7.98 -7.50
CA LYS A 205 -19.74 9.38 -7.92
C LYS A 205 -18.59 9.86 -8.81
N VAL A 206 -17.35 9.54 -8.45
CA VAL A 206 -16.16 9.89 -9.24
C VAL A 206 -16.13 9.10 -10.53
N GLN A 207 -16.48 7.81 -10.49
CA GLN A 207 -16.55 6.99 -11.70
C GLN A 207 -17.56 7.59 -12.70
N SER A 208 -18.76 7.95 -12.26
CA SER A 208 -19.77 8.61 -13.09
C SER A 208 -19.28 9.96 -13.62
N ALA A 209 -18.68 10.79 -12.77
CA ALA A 209 -18.16 12.09 -13.18
C ALA A 209 -17.06 11.98 -14.26
N LEU A 210 -16.16 11.00 -14.13
CA LEU A 210 -15.11 10.75 -15.12
C LEU A 210 -15.68 10.21 -16.43
N LEU A 211 -16.70 9.34 -16.38
CA LEU A 211 -17.38 8.85 -17.57
C LEU A 211 -18.11 9.97 -18.32
N GLU A 212 -18.82 10.84 -17.61
CA GLU A 212 -19.50 11.99 -18.22
C GLU A 212 -18.51 13.00 -18.79
N ALA A 213 -17.41 13.28 -18.09
CA ALA A 213 -16.34 14.13 -18.60
C ALA A 213 -15.73 13.56 -19.90
N ARG A 214 -15.52 12.24 -19.96
CA ARG A 214 -15.04 11.56 -21.17
C ARG A 214 -16.04 11.67 -22.32
N LYS A 215 -17.34 11.44 -22.08
CA LYS A 215 -18.39 11.63 -23.09
C LYS A 215 -18.46 13.07 -23.59
N ALA A 216 -18.30 14.05 -22.69
CA ALA A 216 -18.27 15.47 -23.05
C ALA A 216 -17.05 15.81 -23.92
N ALA A 217 -15.86 15.30 -23.60
CA ALA A 217 -14.66 15.49 -24.41
C ALA A 217 -14.82 14.95 -25.83
N VAL A 218 -15.39 13.75 -25.99
CA VAL A 218 -15.68 13.16 -27.32
C VAL A 218 -16.66 14.05 -28.12
N ARG A 219 -17.68 14.63 -27.45
CA ARG A 219 -18.62 15.56 -28.09
C ARG A 219 -17.94 16.85 -28.56
N ILE A 220 -16.99 17.37 -27.78
CA ILE A 220 -16.22 18.58 -28.14
C ILE A 220 -15.32 18.27 -29.34
N ASP A 221 -14.56 17.18 -29.28
CA ASP A 221 -13.69 16.73 -30.39
C ASP A 221 -14.46 16.52 -31.69
N ALA A 222 -15.68 15.95 -31.61
CA ALA A 222 -16.54 15.75 -32.78
C ALA A 222 -16.99 17.08 -33.38
N ARG A 223 -17.35 18.05 -32.53
CA ARG A 223 -17.72 19.41 -32.95
C ARG A 223 -16.53 20.15 -33.57
N GLU A 224 -15.33 19.94 -33.07
CA GLU A 224 -14.10 20.56 -33.59
C GLU A 224 -13.65 19.95 -34.93
N ARG A 225 -13.97 18.67 -35.19
CA ARG A 225 -13.60 17.96 -36.43
C ARG A 225 -14.58 18.14 -37.61
N GLY A 226 -15.75 18.73 -37.41
CA GLY A 226 -16.58 19.23 -38.52
C GLY A 226 -18.10 19.09 -38.32
N ALA A 227 -18.80 20.15 -38.75
CA ALA A 227 -20.23 20.33 -38.96
C ALA A 227 -21.06 21.03 -37.85
N GLN A 228 -21.81 22.04 -38.30
CA GLN A 228 -22.84 22.78 -37.58
C GLN A 228 -24.07 21.90 -37.32
N GLN A 229 -24.60 22.02 -36.09
CA GLN A 229 -25.95 21.69 -35.58
C GLN A 229 -26.54 20.29 -35.82
N GLU A 230 -26.84 19.62 -34.70
CA GLU A 230 -28.22 19.43 -34.26
C GLU A 230 -28.28 19.61 -32.73
N GLU A 231 -29.12 20.54 -32.27
CA GLU A 231 -29.57 20.61 -30.89
C GLU A 231 -30.39 19.35 -30.59
N MET A 232 -29.80 18.37 -29.92
CA MET A 232 -30.55 17.22 -29.41
C MET A 232 -30.65 17.32 -27.89
N GLN A 233 -31.87 17.69 -27.48
CA GLN A 233 -32.53 17.62 -26.18
C GLN A 233 -31.68 17.20 -24.97
N GLY A 234 -31.63 18.13 -24.02
CA GLY A 234 -31.26 17.85 -22.63
C GLY A 234 -32.17 16.79 -22.02
N GLY A 235 -31.62 15.60 -21.85
CA GLY A 235 -32.09 14.64 -20.87
C GLY A 235 -31.44 14.94 -19.54
N GLU A 236 -32.04 15.86 -18.77
CA GLU A 236 -31.82 15.95 -17.32
C GLU A 236 -32.39 14.69 -16.68
N GLY A 237 -31.57 13.64 -16.65
CA GLY A 237 -31.69 12.60 -15.65
C GLY A 237 -30.71 12.92 -14.54
N GLU A 238 -31.15 13.65 -13.52
CA GLU A 238 -30.59 13.54 -12.17
C GLU A 238 -30.88 12.12 -11.65
N GLY A 239 -30.28 11.12 -12.31
CA GLY A 239 -30.26 9.77 -11.82
C GLY A 239 -29.35 9.76 -10.62
N GLU A 240 -29.95 9.72 -9.43
CA GLU A 240 -29.29 9.37 -8.18
C GLU A 240 -28.28 8.25 -8.49
N VAL A 241 -26.98 8.55 -8.39
CA VAL A 241 -25.90 7.60 -8.70
C VAL A 241 -25.98 6.50 -7.66
N LYS A 242 -26.79 5.48 -7.93
CA LYS A 242 -26.95 4.30 -7.08
C LYS A 242 -25.57 3.67 -6.90
N GLY A 243 -25.21 3.45 -5.64
CA GLY A 243 -23.86 3.11 -5.21
C GLY A 243 -23.22 1.97 -5.99
N GLY A 244 -22.36 2.32 -6.94
CA GLY A 244 -21.44 1.39 -7.59
C GLY A 244 -20.30 0.98 -6.65
N ALA A 245 -19.82 -0.25 -6.83
CA ALA A 245 -18.68 -0.77 -6.09
C ALA A 245 -17.43 0.10 -6.32
N PRO A 246 -16.58 0.30 -5.29
CA PRO A 246 -15.32 1.00 -5.47
C PRO A 246 -14.42 0.24 -6.45
N ARG A 247 -13.77 0.98 -7.34
CA ARG A 247 -12.77 0.42 -8.28
C ARG A 247 -11.39 0.95 -7.91
N ALA A 248 -10.42 0.04 -7.75
CA ALA A 248 -9.04 0.40 -7.46
C ALA A 248 -8.19 0.27 -8.72
N PHE A 249 -7.25 1.20 -8.88
CA PHE A 249 -6.26 1.18 -9.95
C PHE A 249 -4.87 1.33 -9.34
N VAL A 250 -3.92 0.51 -9.78
CA VAL A 250 -2.54 0.50 -9.32
C VAL A 250 -1.61 0.85 -10.48
N LYS A 251 -0.73 1.82 -10.28
CA LYS A 251 0.32 2.14 -11.24
C LYS A 251 1.37 1.04 -11.24
N VAL A 252 1.68 0.48 -12.40
CA VAL A 252 2.69 -0.58 -12.52
C VAL A 252 4.09 0.00 -12.23
N PRO A 253 4.84 -0.53 -11.25
CA PRO A 253 6.19 -0.07 -10.97
C PRO A 253 7.13 -0.35 -12.14
N GLY A 254 7.83 0.69 -12.64
CA GLY A 254 8.79 0.54 -13.74
C GLY A 254 8.20 0.34 -15.13
N GLY A 255 6.86 0.36 -15.26
CA GLY A 255 6.16 0.29 -16.54
C GLY A 255 5.29 1.50 -16.83
N GLU A 256 4.73 1.55 -18.04
CA GLU A 256 3.67 2.47 -18.40
C GLU A 256 2.32 1.77 -18.24
N GLY A 257 1.41 2.36 -17.45
CA GLY A 257 0.03 1.89 -17.34
C GLY A 257 -0.49 1.77 -15.92
N TRP A 258 -1.79 1.43 -15.85
CA TRP A 258 -2.55 1.19 -14.65
C TRP A 258 -3.21 -0.17 -14.74
N VAL A 259 -3.18 -0.93 -13.64
CA VAL A 259 -3.86 -2.22 -13.52
C VAL A 259 -5.08 -2.03 -12.63
N GLU A 260 -6.22 -2.52 -13.10
CA GLU A 260 -7.43 -2.55 -12.29
C GLU A 260 -7.36 -3.67 -11.26
N VAL A 261 -7.77 -3.35 -10.03
CA VAL A 261 -7.81 -4.27 -8.90
C VAL A 261 -9.23 -4.29 -8.36
N SER A 262 -9.79 -5.49 -8.21
CA SER A 262 -11.10 -5.66 -7.58
C SER A 262 -10.93 -5.48 -6.08
N VAL A 263 -11.72 -4.57 -5.49
CA VAL A 263 -11.64 -4.26 -4.06
C VAL A 263 -13.02 -4.21 -3.43
N SER A 264 -13.14 -4.78 -2.24
CA SER A 264 -14.31 -4.65 -1.39
C SER A 264 -13.90 -3.99 -0.07
N ILE A 265 -14.71 -3.05 0.40
CA ILE A 265 -14.46 -2.28 1.62
C ILE A 265 -15.73 -2.32 2.46
N SER A 266 -15.60 -2.66 3.73
CA SER A 266 -16.70 -2.66 4.70
C SER A 266 -16.25 -2.04 6.03
N HIS A 267 -17.21 -1.72 6.90
CA HIS A 267 -16.92 -1.29 8.27
C HIS A 267 -18.09 -1.63 9.21
N ASP A 268 -17.79 -1.89 10.48
CA ASP A 268 -18.77 -2.15 11.54
C ASP A 268 -18.95 -0.96 12.52
N GLY A 269 -18.19 0.11 12.31
CA GLY A 269 -18.19 1.31 13.16
C GLY A 269 -16.89 1.47 13.95
N GLU A 270 -16.27 0.37 14.38
CA GLU A 270 -14.98 0.37 15.10
C GLU A 270 -13.82 0.02 14.18
N TYR A 271 -14.05 -0.88 13.22
CA TYR A 271 -13.06 -1.33 12.26
C TYR A 271 -13.54 -1.09 10.83
N ALA A 272 -12.59 -0.79 9.96
CA ALA A 272 -12.75 -0.88 8.52
C ALA A 272 -11.98 -2.09 8.02
N THR A 273 -12.59 -2.90 7.18
CA THR A 273 -11.97 -4.08 6.58
C THR A 273 -11.95 -3.92 5.06
N ALA A 274 -10.93 -4.50 4.43
CA ALA A 274 -10.88 -4.55 2.99
C ALA A 274 -10.24 -5.84 2.48
N THR A 275 -10.71 -6.25 1.30
CA THR A 275 -10.18 -7.38 0.54
C THR A 275 -9.92 -6.91 -0.88
N ALA A 276 -8.75 -7.26 -1.41
CA ALA A 276 -8.34 -6.98 -2.78
C ALA A 276 -8.00 -8.27 -3.53
N LEU A 277 -8.37 -8.33 -4.80
CA LEU A 277 -8.07 -9.43 -5.71
C LEU A 277 -7.34 -8.87 -6.93
N VAL A 278 -6.14 -9.40 -7.19
CA VAL A 278 -5.28 -9.01 -8.31
C VAL A 278 -5.12 -10.20 -9.25
N VAL A 279 -5.32 -9.98 -10.54
CA VAL A 279 -5.02 -10.99 -11.57
C VAL A 279 -3.51 -11.06 -11.78
N VAL A 280 -2.96 -12.26 -11.80
CA VAL A 280 -1.54 -12.50 -12.09
C VAL A 280 -1.36 -12.59 -13.60
N ASP A 281 -0.86 -11.53 -14.20
CA ASP A 281 -0.55 -11.49 -15.63
C ASP A 281 0.95 -11.72 -15.86
N PRO A 282 1.35 -12.81 -16.55
CA PRO A 282 2.75 -13.08 -16.84
C PRO A 282 3.45 -11.97 -17.66
N GLU A 283 2.72 -11.18 -18.45
CA GLU A 283 3.30 -10.07 -19.20
C GLU A 283 3.69 -8.88 -18.30
N ILE A 284 2.95 -8.66 -17.22
CA ILE A 284 3.22 -7.58 -16.26
C ILE A 284 4.46 -7.93 -15.41
N GLY A 285 4.61 -9.20 -15.02
CA GLY A 285 5.82 -9.69 -14.32
C GLY A 285 7.03 -9.92 -15.24
N GLY A 286 6.81 -10.09 -16.55
CA GLY A 286 7.83 -10.43 -17.54
C GLY A 286 8.64 -9.25 -18.09
N ARG A 287 8.11 -8.02 -18.08
CA ARG A 287 8.82 -6.82 -18.60
C ARG A 287 10.09 -6.45 -17.83
N GLY A 288 10.34 -7.04 -16.67
CA GLY A 288 11.59 -6.90 -15.89
C GLY A 288 12.64 -7.99 -16.13
N ARG A 289 12.35 -9.02 -16.95
CA ARG A 289 13.27 -10.13 -17.26
C ARG A 289 13.80 -10.03 -18.69
N GLY A 290 14.43 -8.90 -19.02
CA GLY A 290 15.30 -8.82 -20.20
C GLY A 290 16.62 -9.52 -19.90
N TRP A 291 16.88 -10.63 -20.59
CA TRP A 291 18.22 -11.16 -20.80
C TRP A 291 18.96 -10.32 -21.84
#